data_AF-A0A976LGI0-F1
#
_entry.id   AF-A0A976LGI0-F1
#
_cell.length_a   1.000
_cell.length_b   1.000
_cell.length_c   1.000
_cell.angle_alpha   90.00
_cell.angle_beta   90.00
_cell.angle_gamma   90.00
#
_symmetry.space_group_name_H-M   'P 1'
#
loop_
_entity.id
_entity.type
_entity.pdbx_description
1 polymer ?
#
loop_
_entity_poly.entity_id
_entity_poly.type
_entity_poly.pdbx_seq_one_letter_code
_entity_poly.pdbx_strand_id
1 'polypeptide(L)'
;MTVQRASDSGGPDAEWAAIRARGRNAYIWSHGVLRWGGFMLCFSLGVFQYAHFGHPFSLEGNWKLRFVTALVTWMFVGYAYGRSSWAKKCREADGGG
;
A
#
# COMPACT_ATOMS: atom_id res chain seq x y z
N MET A 1 -28.93 -28.11 -22.42
CA MET A 1 -27.49 -27.94 -22.72
C MET A 1 -27.04 -26.65 -22.06
N THR A 2 -26.58 -26.74 -20.83
CA THR A 2 -26.19 -25.58 -20.01
C THR A 2 -24.76 -25.25 -20.38
N VAL A 3 -24.56 -24.12 -21.05
CA VAL A 3 -23.23 -23.62 -21.39
C VAL A 3 -22.55 -23.20 -20.08
N GLN A 4 -21.82 -24.13 -19.46
CA GLN A 4 -20.77 -23.80 -18.50
C GLN A 4 -19.71 -23.04 -19.29
N ARG A 5 -19.84 -21.71 -19.29
CA ARG A 5 -18.79 -20.83 -19.75
C ARG A 5 -17.64 -21.04 -18.80
N ALA A 6 -16.63 -21.75 -19.27
CA ALA A 6 -15.31 -21.76 -18.68
C ALA A 6 -14.92 -20.30 -18.41
N SER A 7 -15.00 -19.91 -17.14
CA SER A 7 -14.33 -18.73 -16.61
C SER A 7 -12.83 -19.07 -16.45
N ASP A 8 -12.25 -19.65 -17.51
CA ASP A 8 -10.83 -19.94 -17.64
C ASP A 8 -10.14 -18.65 -18.03
N SER A 9 -9.93 -17.77 -17.05
CA SER A 9 -8.75 -16.91 -16.92
C SER A 9 -9.04 -15.78 -15.91
N GLY A 10 -8.52 -15.91 -14.69
CA GLY A 10 -8.22 -14.76 -13.83
C GLY A 10 -9.41 -14.05 -13.18
N GLY A 11 -10.38 -14.79 -12.62
CA GLY A 11 -11.38 -14.18 -11.73
C GLY A 11 -10.73 -13.58 -10.46
N PRO A 12 -11.39 -12.63 -9.76
CA PRO A 12 -10.87 -11.98 -8.56
C PRO A 12 -10.46 -12.98 -7.46
N ASP A 13 -11.08 -14.15 -7.43
CA ASP A 13 -10.76 -15.23 -6.49
C ASP A 13 -9.45 -15.95 -6.83
N ALA A 14 -9.16 -16.15 -8.12
CA ALA A 14 -7.91 -16.75 -8.58
C ALA A 14 -6.72 -15.81 -8.35
N GLU A 15 -6.92 -14.51 -8.58
CA GLU A 15 -5.93 -13.48 -8.27
C GLU A 15 -5.66 -13.40 -6.76
N TRP A 16 -6.71 -13.45 -5.93
CA TRP A 16 -6.57 -13.47 -4.48
C TRP A 16 -5.92 -14.75 -3.95
N ALA A 17 -6.18 -15.91 -4.56
CA ALA A 17 -5.50 -17.16 -4.23
C ALA A 17 -3.99 -17.08 -4.51
N ALA A 18 -3.59 -16.51 -5.66
CA ALA A 18 -2.18 -16.29 -5.98
C ALA A 18 -1.51 -15.29 -5.02
N ILE A 19 -2.22 -14.22 -4.64
CA ILE A 19 -1.76 -13.26 -3.63
C ILE A 19 -1.62 -13.92 -2.25
N ARG A 20 -2.55 -14.79 -1.87
CA ARG A 20 -2.47 -15.57 -0.62
C ARG A 20 -1.29 -16.52 -0.60
N ALA A 21 -1.01 -17.20 -1.71
CA ALA A 21 0.12 -18.11 -1.84
C ALA A 21 1.49 -17.42 -1.68
N ARG A 22 1.62 -16.15 -2.11
CA ARG A 22 2.82 -15.32 -1.85
C ARG A 22 2.99 -14.92 -0.39
N GLY A 23 1.93 -15.03 0.42
CA GLY A 23 1.95 -14.79 1.85
C GLY A 23 1.61 -13.36 2.26
N ARG A 24 1.05 -13.26 3.46
CA ARG A 24 0.57 -12.01 4.07
C ARG A 24 1.65 -10.92 4.15
N ASN A 25 2.87 -11.28 4.57
CA ASN A 25 3.94 -10.29 4.69
C ASN A 25 4.34 -9.71 3.34
N ALA A 26 4.49 -10.54 2.31
CA ALA A 26 4.82 -10.07 0.97
C ALA A 26 3.74 -9.11 0.43
N TYR A 27 2.46 -9.39 0.69
CA TYR A 27 1.37 -8.50 0.31
C TYR A 27 1.40 -7.18 1.07
N ILE A 28 1.57 -7.19 2.41
CA ILE A 28 1.60 -5.96 3.21
C ILE A 28 2.76 -5.06 2.76
N TRP A 29 3.93 -5.63 2.55
CA TRP A 29 5.12 -4.89 2.12
C TRP A 29 5.02 -4.38 0.69
N SER A 30 4.58 -5.19 -0.27
CA SER A 30 4.46 -4.75 -1.67
C SER A 30 3.28 -3.81 -1.89
N HIS A 31 2.10 -4.18 -1.41
CA HIS A 31 0.84 -3.51 -1.72
C HIS A 31 0.53 -2.37 -0.75
N GLY A 32 0.95 -2.50 0.51
CA GLY A 32 0.80 -1.46 1.54
C GLY A 32 2.00 -0.52 1.59
N VAL A 33 3.19 -1.04 1.89
CA VAL A 33 4.38 -0.21 2.10
C VAL A 33 4.93 0.34 0.78
N LEU A 34 5.18 -0.50 -0.22
CA LEU A 34 5.83 -0.08 -1.47
C LEU A 34 4.88 0.74 -2.35
N ARG A 35 3.66 0.26 -2.56
CA ARG A 35 2.69 0.93 -3.44
C ARG A 35 2.06 2.17 -2.80
N TRP A 36 1.59 2.06 -1.57
CA TRP A 36 0.87 3.14 -0.89
C TRP A 36 1.84 4.07 -0.14
N GLY A 37 2.73 3.50 0.68
CA GLY A 37 3.77 4.25 1.39
C GLY A 37 4.77 4.93 0.45
N GLY A 38 5.20 4.24 -0.62
CA GLY A 38 6.07 4.82 -1.65
C GLY A 38 5.42 5.98 -2.41
N PHE A 39 4.14 5.83 -2.82
CA PHE A 39 3.39 6.91 -3.47
C PHE A 39 3.26 8.13 -2.57
N MET A 40 2.89 7.93 -1.29
CA MET A 40 2.73 9.00 -0.33
C MET A 40 4.06 9.67 0.05
N LEU A 41 5.17 8.93 0.05
CA LEU A 41 6.50 9.49 0.22
C LEU A 41 6.88 10.41 -0.96
N CYS A 42 6.67 9.97 -2.20
CA CYS A 42 6.88 10.80 -3.39
C CYS A 42 5.97 12.03 -3.39
N PHE A 43 4.70 11.87 -3.04
CA PHE A 43 3.75 12.96 -2.90
C PHE A 43 4.20 13.96 -1.83
N SER A 44 4.60 13.46 -0.66
CA SER A 44 5.11 14.29 0.43
C SER A 44 6.35 15.06 -0.01
N LEU A 45 7.29 14.42 -0.70
CA LEU A 45 8.50 15.07 -1.20
C LEU A 45 8.18 16.15 -2.24
N GLY A 46 7.25 15.90 -3.16
CA GLY A 46 6.78 16.89 -4.12
C GLY A 46 6.08 18.08 -3.47
N VAL A 47 5.21 17.83 -2.49
CA VAL A 47 4.51 18.89 -1.73
C VAL A 47 5.48 19.65 -0.83
N PHE A 48 6.43 18.99 -0.18
CA PHE A 48 7.45 19.64 0.66
C PHE A 48 8.45 20.46 -0.17
N GLN A 49 8.73 20.08 -1.42
CA GLN A 49 9.49 20.93 -2.35
C GLN A 49 8.68 22.16 -2.76
N TYR A 50 7.37 22.01 -2.99
CA TYR A 50 6.52 23.12 -3.44
C TYR A 50 6.21 24.13 -2.30
N ALA A 51 6.07 23.66 -1.06
CA ALA A 51 5.74 24.48 0.10
C ALA A 51 6.92 25.32 0.65
N HIS A 52 8.11 25.24 0.04
CA HIS A 52 9.33 25.90 0.51
C HIS A 52 9.36 27.43 0.37
N PHE A 53 8.21 28.08 0.10
CA PHE A 53 8.00 29.53 0.15
C PHE A 53 7.29 30.04 1.43
N GLY A 54 7.03 29.20 2.44
CA GLY A 54 6.26 29.65 3.61
C GLY A 54 6.64 29.02 4.95
N HIS A 55 7.72 29.54 5.54
CA HIS A 55 8.11 29.56 6.98
C HIS A 55 8.18 28.25 7.82
N PRO A 56 9.19 28.11 8.72
CA PRO A 56 9.68 26.84 9.24
C PRO A 56 9.39 26.61 10.74
N PHE A 57 8.92 25.43 11.12
CA PHE A 57 9.39 24.82 12.38
C PHE A 57 10.70 24.09 12.03
N SER A 58 11.79 24.81 12.26
CA SER A 58 13.13 24.65 11.69
C SER A 58 13.74 23.23 11.76
N LEU A 59 13.92 22.65 10.58
CA LEU A 59 14.98 21.68 10.24
C LEU A 59 15.77 22.27 9.07
N GLU A 60 16.20 23.53 9.24
CA GLU A 60 17.03 24.20 8.25
C GLU A 60 18.27 23.34 7.96
N GLY A 61 18.35 22.83 6.73
CA GLY A 61 19.48 22.04 6.22
C GLY A 61 19.36 20.51 6.32
N ASN A 62 18.44 19.94 7.11
CA ASN A 62 18.38 18.49 7.32
C ASN A 62 17.34 17.78 6.44
N TRP A 63 17.47 17.94 5.11
CA TRP A 63 16.71 17.20 4.10
C TRP A 63 16.73 15.68 4.36
N LYS A 64 17.89 15.17 4.77
CA LYS A 64 18.08 13.76 5.13
C LYS A 64 17.13 13.33 6.25
N LEU A 65 17.01 14.14 7.31
CA LEU A 65 16.13 13.81 8.43
C LEU A 65 14.67 13.82 7.97
N ARG A 66 14.23 14.84 7.22
CA ARG A 66 12.86 14.89 6.68
C ARG A 66 12.52 13.68 5.82
N PHE A 67 13.45 13.28 4.95
CA PHE A 67 13.29 12.09 4.12
C PHE A 67 13.17 10.83 4.96
N VAL A 68 14.04 10.64 5.97
CA VAL A 68 14.01 9.49 6.87
C VAL A 68 12.71 9.47 7.69
N THR A 69 12.28 10.60 8.25
CA THR A 69 11.03 10.66 9.03
C THR A 69 9.82 10.39 8.15
N ALA A 70 9.77 10.95 6.94
CA ALA A 70 8.73 10.64 5.96
C ALA A 70 8.75 9.15 5.60
N LEU A 71 9.92 8.57 5.35
CA LEU A 71 10.07 7.16 5.02
C LEU A 71 9.57 6.26 6.15
N VAL A 72 10.00 6.51 7.39
CA VAL A 72 9.55 5.73 8.55
C VAL A 72 8.04 5.90 8.78
N THR A 73 7.52 7.12 8.70
CA THR A 73 6.10 7.41 8.87
C THR A 73 5.25 6.67 7.84
N TRP A 74 5.59 6.81 6.56
CA TRP A 74 4.84 6.19 5.47
C TRP A 74 5.01 4.68 5.42
N MET A 75 6.16 4.16 5.84
CA MET A 75 6.38 2.73 6.01
C MET A 75 5.47 2.16 7.10
N PHE A 76 5.30 2.87 8.22
CA PHE A 76 4.40 2.46 9.31
C PHE A 76 2.93 2.55 8.89
N VAL A 77 2.53 3.66 8.27
CA VAL A 77 1.16 3.86 7.74
C VAL A 77 0.84 2.84 6.65
N GLY A 78 1.76 2.61 5.70
CA GLY A 78 1.61 1.63 4.63
C GLY A 78 1.50 0.20 5.16
N TYR A 79 2.24 -0.14 6.22
CA TYR A 79 2.14 -1.44 6.88
C TYR A 79 0.78 -1.64 7.56
N ALA A 80 0.30 -0.62 8.31
CA ALA A 80 -1.02 -0.66 8.94
C ALA A 80 -2.15 -0.77 7.90
N TYR A 81 -2.05 0.00 6.80
CA TYR A 81 -2.97 -0.06 5.68
C TYR A 81 -3.00 -1.45 5.02
N GLY A 82 -1.83 -2.00 4.67
CA GLY A 82 -1.74 -3.33 4.06
C GLY A 82 -2.28 -4.44 4.96
N ARG A 83 -2.09 -4.33 6.29
CA ARG A 83 -2.66 -5.26 7.26
C ARG A 83 -4.19 -5.18 7.31
N SER A 84 -4.74 -3.96 7.30
CA SER A 84 -6.18 -3.72 7.29
C SER A 84 -6.83 -4.20 5.99
N SER A 85 -6.22 -3.91 4.83
CA SER A 85 -6.76 -4.34 3.53
C SER A 85 -6.70 -5.86 3.38
N TRP A 86 -5.66 -6.52 3.91
CA TRP A 86 -5.59 -7.98 3.95
C TRP A 86 -6.74 -8.56 4.79
N ALA A 87 -6.98 -8.02 5.99
CA ALA A 87 -8.06 -8.47 6.85
C ALA A 87 -9.44 -8.27 6.19
N LYS A 88 -9.63 -7.16 5.49
CA LYS A 88 -10.85 -6.90 4.71
C LYS A 88 -11.04 -7.92 3.59
N LYS A 89 -10.00 -8.20 2.80
CA LYS A 89 -10.06 -9.20 1.72
C LYS A 89 -10.26 -10.64 2.22
N CYS A 90 -9.73 -11.00 3.39
CA CYS A 90 -10.05 -12.27 4.04
C CYS A 90 -11.55 -12.34 4.39
N ARG A 91 -12.10 -11.29 5.00
CA ARG A 91 -13.53 -11.22 5.35
C ARG A 91 -14.45 -11.29 4.13
N GLU A 92 -14.08 -10.63 3.03
CA GLU A 92 -14.83 -10.68 1.77
C GLU A 92 -14.78 -12.08 1.15
N ALA A 93 -13.63 -12.75 1.21
CA ALA A 93 -13.48 -14.13 0.73
C ALA A 93 -14.22 -15.16 1.59
N ASP A 94 -14.38 -14.93 2.89
CA ASP A 94 -15.07 -15.84 3.82
C ASP A 94 -16.58 -15.55 3.93
N GLY A 95 -17.04 -14.34 3.57
CA GLY A 95 -18.43 -13.89 3.66
C GLY A 95 -19.21 -13.84 2.34
N GLY A 96 -18.53 -14.09 1.20
CA GLY A 96 -19.14 -14.25 -0.12
C GLY A 96 -19.23 -15.72 -0.51
N GLY A 97 -20.14 -16.46 0.12
CA GLY A 97 -20.53 -17.83 -0.22
C GLY A 97 -22.00 -17.89 -0.59
#